data_AF-A0A0G1Q6J1-F1
#
_entry.id   AF-A0A0G1Q6J1-F1
#
_cell.length_a   1.000
_cell.length_b   1.000
_cell.length_c   1.000
_cell.angle_alpha   90.00
_cell.angle_beta   90.00
_cell.angle_gamma   90.00
#
_symmetry.space_group_name_H-M   'P 1'
#
loop_
_entity.id
_entity.type
_entity.pdbx_description
1 polymer ?
#
loop_
_entity_poly.entity_id
_entity_poly.type
_entity_poly.pdbx_seq_one_letter_code
_entity_poly.pdbx_strand_id
1 'polypeptide(L)'
;MAPGGVALGNQTVSPAAASAFFGYMLSTISILAQPAMDLVKLKLSDPKHLALLYFVVNTVAVWVLTRLALIIGVGISAFWWAGVLGGLLMLGQWFVWGALTKR
;
A
#
# COMPACT_ATOMS: atom_id res chain seq x y z
N MET A 1 34.00 -18.38 -1.67
CA MET A 1 33.15 -17.66 -0.69
C MET A 1 34.09 -16.72 0.07
N ALA A 2 33.95 -15.40 -0.07
CA ALA A 2 34.87 -14.44 0.55
C ALA A 2 34.46 -14.15 2.02
N PRO A 3 35.41 -14.00 2.96
CA PRO A 3 35.10 -13.69 4.35
C PRO A 3 34.79 -12.19 4.50
N GLY A 4 33.59 -11.86 4.96
CA GLY A 4 33.11 -10.48 5.12
C GLY A 4 31.66 -10.22 4.66
N GLY A 5 30.99 -11.23 4.10
CA GLY A 5 29.58 -11.11 3.74
C GLY A 5 28.67 -11.16 4.96
N VAL A 6 28.12 -10.01 5.37
CA VAL A 6 26.97 -9.96 6.27
C VAL A 6 25.78 -10.49 5.48
N ALA A 7 25.57 -11.81 5.50
CA ALA A 7 24.38 -12.43 4.96
C ALA A 7 23.21 -12.09 5.90
N LEU A 8 22.59 -10.93 5.67
CA LEU A 8 21.28 -10.63 6.25
C LEU A 8 20.26 -11.58 5.61
N GLY A 9 20.07 -12.72 6.27
CA GLY A 9 18.90 -13.57 6.14
C GLY A 9 18.63 -14.11 4.74
N ASN A 10 19.10 -15.33 4.48
CA ASN A 10 18.49 -16.23 3.49
C ASN A 10 17.07 -16.69 3.95
N GLN A 11 16.24 -15.78 4.47
CA GLN A 11 14.84 -16.01 4.75
C GLN A 11 14.09 -15.57 3.50
N THR A 12 14.06 -16.43 2.49
CA THR A 12 13.16 -16.27 1.36
C THR A 12 11.74 -16.40 1.88
N VAL A 13 11.13 -15.27 2.27
CA VAL A 13 9.72 -15.20 2.64
C VAL A 13 8.92 -15.75 1.46
N SER A 14 8.03 -16.71 1.72
CA SER A 14 7.22 -17.29 0.64
C SER A 14 6.44 -16.17 -0.06
N PRO A 15 6.22 -16.24 -1.38
CA PRO A 15 5.47 -15.21 -2.11
C PRO A 15 4.10 -14.90 -1.49
N ALA A 16 3.44 -15.93 -0.93
CA ALA A 16 2.17 -15.81 -0.23
C ALA A 16 2.28 -15.04 1.10
N ALA A 17 3.34 -15.27 1.89
CA ALA A 17 3.56 -14.53 3.12
C ALA A 17 3.98 -13.06 2.83
N ALA A 18 4.78 -12.84 1.79
CA ALA A 18 5.18 -11.51 1.34
C ALA A 18 3.96 -10.70 0.86
N SER A 19 3.07 -11.30 0.06
CA SER A 19 1.84 -10.64 -0.41
C SER A 19 0.86 -10.36 0.72
N ALA A 20 0.71 -11.28 1.68
CA ALA A 20 -0.13 -11.07 2.86
C ALA A 20 0.40 -9.92 3.73
N PHE A 21 1.71 -9.88 3.98
CA PHE A 21 2.32 -8.80 4.76
C PHE A 21 2.25 -7.45 4.03
N PHE A 22 2.45 -7.44 2.71
CA PHE A 22 2.27 -6.24 1.89
C PHE A 22 0.83 -5.72 1.96
N GLY A 23 -0.17 -6.61 1.82
CA GLY A 23 -1.58 -6.27 1.94
C GLY A 23 -1.95 -5.75 3.35
N TYR A 24 -1.36 -6.33 4.39
CA TYR A 24 -1.50 -5.86 5.77
C TYR A 24 -0.97 -4.43 5.92
N MET A 25 0.26 -4.15 5.50
CA MET A 25 0.84 -2.81 5.55
C MET A 25 -0.01 -1.79 4.80
N LEU A 26 -0.50 -2.15 3.62
CA LEU A 26 -1.30 -1.27 2.79
C LEU A 26 -2.68 -0.96 3.41
N SER A 27 -3.27 -1.96 4.07
CA SER A 27 -4.50 -1.79 4.85
C SER A 27 -4.28 -0.88 6.06
N THR A 28 -3.19 -1.07 6.79
CA THR A 28 -2.82 -0.20 7.92
C THR A 28 -2.65 1.25 7.49
N ILE A 29 -1.93 1.51 6.39
CA ILE A 29 -1.75 2.86 5.84
C ILE A 29 -3.11 3.46 5.44
N SER A 30 -3.98 2.68 4.81
CA SER A 30 -5.31 3.14 4.39
C SER A 30 -6.19 3.54 5.57
N ILE A 31 -6.13 2.81 6.69
CA ILE A 31 -6.88 3.14 7.92
C ILE A 31 -6.32 4.41 8.56
N LEU A 32 -4.99 4.57 8.57
CA LEU A 32 -4.33 5.75 9.14
C LEU A 32 -4.48 7.02 8.28
N ALA A 33 -4.88 6.88 7.01
CA ALA A 33 -5.05 8.00 6.10
C ALA A 33 -6.11 9.01 6.57
N GLN A 34 -7.26 8.55 7.06
CA GLN A 34 -8.32 9.42 7.57
C GLN A 34 -7.89 10.21 8.84
N PRO A 35 -7.40 9.57 9.91
CA PRO A 35 -6.96 10.30 11.10
C PRO A 35 -5.76 11.20 10.80
N ALA A 36 -4.87 10.83 9.86
CA ALA A 36 -3.81 11.72 9.41
C ALA A 36 -4.35 12.99 8.74
N MET A 37 -5.44 12.89 7.97
CA MET A 37 -6.08 14.05 7.34
C MET A 37 -6.80 14.94 8.37
N ASP A 38 -7.39 14.34 9.39
CA ASP A 38 -8.01 15.08 10.50
C ASP A 38 -6.97 15.89 11.30
N LEU A 39 -5.75 15.36 11.49
CA LEU A 39 -4.64 16.10 12.11
C LEU A 39 -4.25 17.35 11.31
N VAL A 40 -4.35 17.30 9.98
CA VAL A 40 -4.06 18.43 9.08
C VAL A 40 -5.30 19.32 8.87
N LYS A 41 -6.42 19.06 9.57
CA LYS A 41 -7.70 19.77 9.46
C LYS A 41 -8.29 19.78 8.04
N LEU A 42 -7.94 18.79 7.22
CA LEU A 42 -8.49 18.63 5.88
C LEU A 42 -9.76 17.77 5.93
N LYS A 43 -10.92 18.43 6.02
CA LYS A 43 -12.23 17.76 5.92
C LYS A 43 -12.58 17.51 4.46
N LEU A 44 -12.36 16.29 3.99
CA LEU A 44 -12.83 15.85 2.67
C LEU A 44 -14.21 15.21 2.81
N SER A 45 -15.25 15.98 2.50
CA SER A 45 -16.66 15.54 2.59
C SER A 45 -17.20 15.01 1.26
N ASP A 46 -16.57 15.36 0.14
CA ASP A 46 -17.02 14.99 -1.19
C ASP A 46 -16.45 13.61 -1.60
N PRO A 47 -17.30 12.66 -2.04
CA PRO A 47 -16.88 11.34 -2.50
C PRO A 47 -15.74 11.35 -3.51
N LYS A 48 -15.70 12.34 -4.42
CA LYS A 48 -14.64 12.43 -5.45
C LYS A 48 -13.27 12.75 -4.84
N HIS A 49 -13.27 13.61 -3.82
CA HIS A 49 -12.05 14.00 -3.13
C HIS A 49 -11.52 12.89 -2.23
N LEU A 50 -12.41 12.10 -1.60
CA LEU A 50 -12.02 10.88 -0.89
C LEU A 50 -11.41 9.84 -1.83
N ALA A 51 -12.02 9.66 -3.01
CA ALA A 51 -11.50 8.75 -4.04
C ALA A 51 -10.07 9.14 -4.46
N LEU A 52 -9.84 10.43 -4.72
CA LEU A 52 -8.53 10.97 -5.06
C LEU A 52 -7.52 10.83 -3.90
N LEU A 53 -7.96 11.05 -2.65
CA LEU A 53 -7.12 10.84 -1.48
C LEU A 53 -6.63 9.38 -1.42
N TYR A 54 -7.54 8.40 -1.51
CA TYR A 54 -7.15 7.00 -1.47
C TYR A 54 -6.29 6.59 -2.66
N PHE A 55 -6.52 7.16 -3.84
CA PHE A 55 -5.63 6.96 -4.97
C PHE A 55 -4.20 7.40 -4.67
N VAL A 56 -4.02 8.62 -4.16
CA VAL A 56 -2.70 9.17 -3.83
C VAL A 56 -2.05 8.37 -2.70
N VAL A 57 -2.80 8.10 -1.62
CA VAL A 57 -2.31 7.31 -0.48
C VAL A 57 -1.87 5.92 -0.92
N ASN A 58 -2.69 5.20 -1.68
CA ASN A 58 -2.34 3.87 -2.16
C ASN A 58 -1.13 3.91 -3.10
N THR A 59 -1.06 4.89 -4.00
CA THR A 59 0.08 5.05 -4.92
C THR A 59 1.38 5.29 -4.15
N VAL A 60 1.36 6.21 -3.18
CA VAL A 60 2.53 6.51 -2.34
C VAL A 60 2.88 5.31 -1.46
N ALA A 61 1.88 4.65 -0.86
CA ALA A 61 2.09 3.45 -0.04
C ALA A 61 2.76 2.34 -0.85
N VAL A 62 2.22 2.00 -2.03
CA VAL A 62 2.81 1.00 -2.92
C VAL A 62 4.25 1.38 -3.28
N TRP A 63 4.49 2.65 -3.62
CA TRP A 63 5.84 3.11 -3.96
C TRP A 63 6.83 2.97 -2.79
N VAL A 64 6.44 3.39 -1.58
CA VAL A 64 7.31 3.29 -0.39
C VAL A 64 7.53 1.84 0.01
N LEU A 65 6.48 1.01 0.05
CA LEU A 65 6.57 -0.40 0.43
C LEU A 65 7.42 -1.19 -0.58
N THR A 66 7.32 -0.89 -1.86
CA THR A 66 8.16 -1.54 -2.88
C THR A 66 9.60 -1.05 -2.91
N ARG A 67 9.91 0.13 -2.34
CA ARG A 67 11.29 0.53 -2.05
C ARG A 67 11.89 -0.24 -0.86
N LEU A 68 11.03 -0.73 0.02
CA LEU A 68 11.37 -1.67 1.09
C LEU A 68 11.36 -3.12 0.60
N ALA A 69 11.50 -3.38 -0.71
CA ALA A 69 11.49 -4.74 -1.29
C ALA A 69 12.50 -5.70 -0.61
N LEU A 70 13.62 -5.19 -0.09
CA LEU A 70 14.60 -5.98 0.68
C LEU A 70 14.03 -6.53 2.00
N ILE A 71 12.98 -5.91 2.55
CA ILE A 71 12.31 -6.30 3.80
C ILE A 71 10.97 -7.00 3.49
N ILE A 72 10.25 -6.53 2.47
CA ILE A 72 8.87 -6.94 2.18
C ILE A 72 8.79 -8.07 1.14
N GLY A 73 9.87 -8.31 0.37
CA GLY A 73 9.91 -9.35 -0.66
C GLY A 73 9.09 -9.02 -1.91
N VAL A 74 8.51 -7.83 -1.99
CA VAL A 74 7.70 -7.34 -3.13
C VAL A 74 8.35 -6.07 -3.68
N GLY A 75 8.76 -6.10 -4.94
CA GLY A 75 9.35 -4.98 -5.65
C GLY A 75 8.67 -4.72 -6.99
N ILE A 76 8.61 -3.46 -7.40
CA ILE A 76 8.16 -3.05 -8.74
C ILE A 76 9.34 -2.49 -9.53
N SER A 77 9.42 -2.82 -10.81
CA SER A 77 10.51 -2.42 -11.70
C SER A 77 10.46 -0.95 -12.14
N ALA A 78 9.26 -0.36 -12.15
CA ALA A 78 9.04 1.00 -12.64
C ALA A 78 8.04 1.77 -11.77
N PHE A 79 8.28 3.08 -11.63
CA PHE A 79 7.42 3.99 -10.87
C PHE A 79 5.96 3.99 -11.34
N TRP A 80 5.72 3.86 -12.65
CA TRP A 80 4.39 3.83 -13.24
C TRP A 80 3.50 2.69 -12.69
N TRP A 81 4.10 1.57 -12.26
CA TRP A 81 3.36 0.48 -11.63
C TRP A 81 2.74 0.89 -10.30
N ALA A 82 3.35 1.81 -9.55
CA ALA A 82 2.76 2.31 -8.31
C ALA A 82 1.43 3.03 -8.56
N GLY A 83 1.33 3.82 -9.63
CA GLY A 83 0.10 4.52 -10.00
C GLY A 83 -0.99 3.56 -10.48
N VAL A 84 -0.63 2.57 -11.31
CA VAL A 84 -1.59 1.56 -11.79
C VAL A 84 -2.13 0.72 -10.62
N LEU A 85 -1.24 0.23 -9.75
CA LEU A 85 -1.64 -0.54 -8.57
C LEU A 85 -2.44 0.30 -7.58
N GLY A 86 -2.05 1.56 -7.35
CA GLY A 86 -2.80 2.50 -6.53
C GLY A 86 -4.23 2.74 -7.06
N GLY A 87 -4.40 2.82 -8.38
CA GLY A 87 -5.70 2.89 -9.04
C GLY A 87 -6.54 1.63 -8.85
N LEU A 88 -5.96 0.46 -9.06
CA LEU A 88 -6.66 -0.82 -8.84
C LEU A 88 -7.08 -1.00 -7.37
N LEU A 89 -6.23 -0.61 -6.43
CA LEU A 89 -6.52 -0.66 -5.00
C LEU A 89 -7.65 0.29 -4.61
N MET A 90 -7.65 1.52 -5.15
CA MET A 90 -8.73 2.48 -4.97
C MET A 90 -10.06 1.91 -5.50
N LEU A 91 -10.08 1.35 -6.71
CA LEU A 91 -11.28 0.74 -7.29
C LEU A 91 -11.78 -0.44 -6.45
N GLY A 92 -10.85 -1.29 -5.98
CA GLY A 92 -11.15 -2.39 -5.07
C GLY A 92 -11.77 -1.93 -3.76
N GLN A 93 -11.19 -0.91 -3.12
CA GLN A 93 -11.73 -0.29 -1.90
C GLN A 93 -13.13 0.29 -2.13
N TRP A 94 -13.33 0.98 -3.25
CA TRP A 94 -14.62 1.58 -3.59
C TRP A 94 -15.69 0.50 -3.83
N PHE A 95 -15.34 -0.59 -4.50
CA PHE A 95 -16.22 -1.74 -4.69
C PHE A 95 -16.55 -2.43 -3.36
N VAL A 96 -15.55 -2.67 -2.51
CA VAL A 96 -15.73 -3.33 -1.21
C VAL A 96 -16.62 -2.48 -0.30
N TRP A 97 -16.38 -1.17 -0.19
CA TRP A 97 -17.25 -0.29 0.58
C TRP A 97 -18.64 -0.18 -0.04
N GLY A 98 -18.76 -0.05 -1.36
CA GLY A 98 -20.07 -0.08 -2.02
C GLY A 98 -20.86 -1.37 -1.78
N ALA A 99 -20.19 -2.52 -1.68
CA ALA A 99 -20.80 -3.79 -1.35
C ALA A 99 -21.16 -3.93 0.14
N LEU A 100 -20.29 -3.43 1.04
CA LEU A 100 -20.48 -3.49 2.49
C LEU A 100 -21.52 -2.48 3.01
N THR A 101 -21.62 -1.30 2.41
CA THR A 101 -22.58 -0.24 2.77
C THR A 101 -23.99 -0.49 2.21
N LYS A 102 -24.19 -1.54 1.39
CA LYS A 102 -25.51 -1.97 0.91
C LYS A 102 -26.31 -2.81 1.91
N ARG A 103 -25.87 -2.93 3.16
CA ARG A 103 -26.62 -3.53 4.28
C ARG A 103 -27.05 -2.44 5.26
#